data_AF-A0A969F502-F1
#
_entry.id   AF-A0A969F502-F1
#
_cell.length_a   1.000
_cell.length_b   1.000
_cell.length_c   1.000
_cell.angle_alpha   90.00
_cell.angle_beta   90.00
_cell.angle_gamma   90.00
#
_symmetry.space_group_name_H-M   'P 1'
#
loop_
_entity.id
_entity.type
_entity.pdbx_description
1 polymer ?
#
loop_
_entity_poly.entity_id
_entity_poly.type
_entity_poly.pdbx_seq_one_letter_code
_entity_poly.pdbx_strand_id
1 'polypeptide(L)'
;MSETIAEMGTAINDKWTELTGYSREEAIGANPTDLNLWADLRDRDQMLAILEVDGRVSDFEARFITKNGKQITGLISSESIEFGGKSFAIYVIKDISDRKLIEENIRESEKKYRDLVESANCIILRWDTQGKICFLNDYGLRFLATL
;
A
#
# COMPACT_ATOMS: atom_id res chain seq x y z
N MET A 1 -2.52 -4.91 -33.66
CA MET A 1 -3.74 -4.08 -33.60
C MET A 1 -4.15 -4.03 -32.15
N SER A 2 -3.74 -2.99 -31.41
CA SER A 2 -4.25 -2.73 -30.05
C SER A 2 -4.24 -1.22 -29.81
N GLU A 3 -5.21 -0.54 -30.41
CA GLU A 3 -5.52 0.88 -30.15
C GLU A 3 -6.57 1.03 -29.03
N THR A 4 -6.73 0.05 -28.15
CA THR A 4 -8.01 -0.12 -27.42
C THR A 4 -7.89 -0.15 -25.89
N ILE A 5 -7.00 0.66 -25.33
CA ILE A 5 -7.25 1.28 -24.03
C ILE A 5 -6.79 2.72 -24.17
N ALA A 6 -7.73 3.65 -24.38
CA ALA A 6 -7.40 5.06 -24.46
C ALA A 6 -6.78 5.48 -23.13
N GLU A 7 -5.45 5.63 -23.11
CA GLU A 7 -4.65 6.15 -21.99
C GLU A 7 -4.87 7.66 -21.82
N MET A 8 -6.12 8.13 -21.90
CA MET A 8 -6.44 9.53 -21.76
C MET A 8 -7.49 9.67 -20.68
N GLY A 9 -7.23 10.51 -19.68
CA GLY A 9 -8.21 10.79 -18.64
C GLY A 9 -9.50 11.29 -19.29
N THR A 10 -10.56 10.48 -19.26
CA THR A 10 -11.87 10.85 -19.84
C THR A 10 -12.79 11.48 -18.81
N ALA A 11 -12.63 11.12 -17.54
CA ALA A 11 -13.32 11.70 -16.40
C ALA A 11 -12.49 11.50 -15.13
N ILE A 12 -12.58 12.46 -14.20
CA ILE A 12 -11.99 12.36 -12.86
C ILE A 12 -12.97 12.84 -11.80
N ASN A 13 -12.95 12.21 -10.63
CA ASN A 13 -13.67 12.69 -9.46
C ASN A 13 -12.80 13.66 -8.65
N ASP A 14 -13.43 14.36 -7.70
CA ASP A 14 -12.73 15.37 -6.89
C ASP A 14 -11.67 14.73 -5.98
N LYS A 15 -11.86 13.47 -5.57
CA LYS A 15 -10.86 12.73 -4.77
C LYS A 15 -9.56 12.48 -5.51
N TRP A 16 -9.60 12.28 -6.82
CA TRP A 16 -8.38 12.15 -7.61
C TRP A 16 -7.60 13.46 -7.63
N THR A 17 -8.28 14.60 -7.77
CA THR A 17 -7.67 15.94 -7.70
C THR A 17 -7.07 16.19 -6.31
N GLU A 18 -7.80 15.89 -5.24
CA GLU A 18 -7.31 16.03 -3.86
C GLU A 18 -6.07 15.14 -3.60
N LEU A 19 -6.07 13.91 -4.12
CA LEU A 19 -5.00 12.95 -3.93
C LEU A 19 -3.72 13.33 -4.70
N THR A 20 -3.87 13.67 -5.97
CA THR A 20 -2.74 13.85 -6.89
C THR A 20 -2.25 15.29 -6.96
N GLY A 21 -3.11 16.27 -6.66
CA GLY A 21 -2.84 17.70 -6.78
C GLY A 21 -2.95 18.27 -8.19
N TYR A 22 -3.31 17.45 -9.18
CA TYR A 22 -3.58 17.90 -10.55
C TYR A 22 -5.02 18.38 -10.69
N SER A 23 -5.24 19.44 -11.47
CA SER A 23 -6.60 19.91 -11.77
C SER A 23 -7.28 19.01 -12.80
N ARG A 24 -8.61 19.15 -12.93
CA ARG A 24 -9.39 18.40 -13.93
C ARG A 24 -8.96 18.75 -15.36
N GLU A 25 -8.64 20.02 -15.59
CA GLU A 25 -8.19 20.53 -16.89
C GLU A 25 -6.81 20.02 -17.26
N GLU A 26 -5.95 19.77 -16.27
CA GLU A 26 -4.63 19.17 -16.48
C GLU A 26 -4.71 17.65 -16.70
N ALA A 27 -5.72 16.99 -16.12
CA ALA A 27 -5.86 15.54 -16.15
C ALA A 27 -6.66 15.02 -17.35
N ILE A 28 -7.73 15.72 -17.72
CA ILE A 28 -8.57 15.32 -18.85
C ILE A 28 -7.85 15.63 -20.15
N GLY A 29 -7.70 14.63 -21.01
CA GLY A 29 -6.98 14.82 -22.28
C GLY A 29 -5.46 14.65 -22.17
N ALA A 30 -4.89 14.55 -20.97
CA ALA A 30 -3.47 14.27 -20.78
C ALA A 30 -3.19 12.77 -20.84
N ASN A 31 -2.00 12.41 -21.33
CA ASN A 31 -1.48 11.06 -21.14
C ASN A 31 -1.03 10.91 -19.67
N PRO A 32 -1.49 9.88 -18.92
CA PRO A 32 -1.03 9.59 -17.57
C PRO A 32 0.49 9.48 -17.41
N THR A 33 1.25 9.14 -18.45
CA THR A 33 2.72 9.17 -18.40
C THR A 33 3.28 10.58 -18.33
N ASP A 34 2.60 11.57 -18.92
CA ASP A 34 3.02 12.98 -18.89
C ASP A 34 2.80 13.61 -17.52
N LEU A 35 1.85 13.06 -16.75
CA LEU A 35 1.57 13.50 -15.38
C LEU A 35 2.60 12.98 -14.37
N ASN A 36 3.55 12.13 -14.78
CA ASN A 36 4.61 11.57 -13.93
C ASN A 36 4.10 11.03 -12.58
N LEU A 37 2.90 10.44 -12.58
CA LEU A 37 2.22 10.01 -11.36
C LEU A 37 2.82 8.75 -10.76
N TRP A 38 3.49 7.93 -11.55
CA TRP A 38 4.09 6.67 -11.11
C TRP A 38 5.52 6.90 -10.66
N ALA A 39 5.85 6.46 -9.44
CA ALA A 39 7.23 6.49 -8.97
C ALA A 39 8.12 5.49 -9.71
N ASP A 40 7.52 4.41 -10.22
CA ASP A 40 8.17 3.38 -11.03
C ASP A 40 7.26 3.00 -12.19
N LEU A 41 7.72 3.22 -13.42
CA LEU A 41 6.94 2.88 -14.61
C LEU A 41 6.77 1.37 -14.78
N ARG A 42 7.61 0.54 -14.14
CA ARG A 42 7.45 -0.92 -14.18
C ARG A 42 6.17 -1.37 -13.45
N ASP A 43 5.81 -0.68 -12.37
CA ASP A 43 4.57 -0.95 -11.64
C ASP A 43 3.36 -0.65 -12.52
N ARG A 44 3.42 0.44 -13.31
CA ARG A 44 2.40 0.80 -14.30
C ARG A 44 2.26 -0.29 -15.36
N ASP A 45 3.37 -0.66 -15.97
CA ASP A 45 3.38 -1.62 -17.09
C ASP A 45 2.87 -2.99 -16.63
N GLN A 46 3.24 -3.42 -15.41
CA GLN A 46 2.72 -4.65 -14.82
C GLN A 46 1.20 -4.56 -14.57
N MET A 47 0.71 -3.44 -14.02
CA MET A 47 -0.73 -3.24 -13.79
C MET A 47 -1.51 -3.27 -15.11
N LEU A 48 -1.01 -2.58 -16.14
CA LEU A 48 -1.65 -2.55 -17.46
C LEU A 48 -1.66 -3.95 -18.12
N ALA A 49 -0.58 -4.72 -17.97
CA ALA A 49 -0.54 -6.09 -18.49
C ALA A 49 -1.58 -7.00 -17.81
N ILE A 50 -1.77 -6.88 -16.49
CA ILE A 50 -2.81 -7.63 -15.78
C ILE A 50 -4.20 -7.19 -16.26
N LEU A 51 -4.42 -5.88 -16.42
CA LEU A 51 -5.69 -5.34 -16.91
C LEU A 51 -6.01 -5.82 -18.33
N GLU A 52 -5.02 -5.88 -19.22
CA GLU A 52 -5.19 -6.35 -20.60
C GLU A 52 -5.54 -7.85 -20.67
N VAL A 53 -4.92 -8.67 -19.81
CA VAL A 53 -5.12 -10.13 -19.82
C VAL A 53 -6.39 -10.53 -19.07
N ASP A 54 -6.60 -9.99 -17.87
CA ASP A 54 -7.67 -10.43 -16.96
C ASP A 54 -8.91 -9.54 -17.03
N GLY A 55 -8.84 -8.38 -17.69
CA GLY A 55 -9.90 -7.36 -17.74
C GLY A 55 -10.11 -6.61 -16.42
N ARG A 56 -9.36 -6.96 -15.38
CA ARG A 56 -9.44 -6.34 -14.05
C ARG A 56 -8.16 -6.49 -13.26
N VAL A 57 -7.94 -5.55 -12.36
CA VAL A 57 -6.87 -5.53 -11.36
C VAL A 57 -7.51 -5.17 -10.02
N SER A 58 -7.19 -5.90 -8.96
CA SER A 58 -7.65 -5.58 -7.60
C SER A 58 -6.47 -5.41 -6.67
N ASP A 59 -6.55 -4.39 -5.83
CA ASP A 59 -5.62 -4.15 -4.74
C ASP A 59 -4.14 -4.19 -5.14
N PHE A 60 -3.82 -3.70 -6.35
CA PHE A 60 -2.45 -3.59 -6.83
C PHE A 60 -1.77 -2.43 -6.13
N GLU A 61 -0.78 -2.75 -5.31
CA GLU A 61 -0.03 -1.74 -4.57
C GLU A 61 1.09 -1.16 -5.43
N ALA A 62 1.13 0.17 -5.54
CA ALA A 62 2.20 0.87 -6.22
C ALA A 62 2.55 2.18 -5.52
N ARG A 63 3.71 2.73 -5.85
CA ARG A 63 4.13 4.05 -5.38
C ARG A 63 3.80 5.10 -6.42
N PHE A 64 3.21 6.19 -5.94
CA PHE A 64 2.86 7.34 -6.76
C PHE A 64 3.59 8.60 -6.30
N ILE A 65 3.78 9.53 -7.22
CA ILE A 65 4.31 10.87 -7.00
C ILE A 65 3.20 11.86 -7.33
N THR A 66 2.81 12.67 -6.36
CA THR A 66 1.84 13.75 -6.56
C THR A 66 2.49 14.93 -7.29
N LYS A 67 1.70 15.89 -7.77
CA LYS A 67 2.17 17.10 -8.47
C LYS A 67 3.24 17.89 -7.69
N ASN A 68 3.14 17.90 -6.36
CA ASN A 68 4.10 18.59 -5.49
C ASN A 68 5.31 17.73 -5.10
N GLY A 69 5.47 16.54 -5.68
CA GLY A 69 6.60 15.64 -5.45
C GLY A 69 6.47 14.74 -4.21
N LYS A 70 5.33 14.76 -3.50
CA LYS A 70 5.10 13.86 -2.37
C LYS A 70 4.93 12.43 -2.88
N GLN A 71 5.68 11.49 -2.32
CA GLN A 71 5.47 10.08 -2.58
C GLN A 71 4.35 9.53 -1.69
N ILE A 72 3.42 8.79 -2.29
CA ILE A 72 2.35 8.07 -1.58
C ILE A 72 2.36 6.60 -1.99
N THR A 73 1.85 5.73 -1.12
CA THR A 73 1.53 4.34 -1.47
C THR A 73 0.06 4.25 -1.82
N GLY A 74 -0.23 3.96 -3.09
CA GLY A 74 -1.58 3.82 -3.60
C GLY A 74 -1.94 2.35 -3.79
N LEU A 75 -3.14 1.99 -3.37
CA LEU A 75 -3.76 0.72 -3.67
C LEU A 75 -4.73 0.91 -4.84
N ILE A 76 -4.42 0.31 -5.98
CA ILE A 76 -5.12 0.51 -7.25
C ILE A 76 -6.03 -0.67 -7.52
N SER A 77 -7.28 -0.38 -7.83
CA SER A 77 -8.18 -1.33 -8.49
C SER A 77 -8.65 -0.74 -9.80
N SER A 78 -8.70 -1.58 -10.84
CA SER A 78 -9.13 -1.19 -12.17
C SER A 78 -9.96 -2.27 -12.83
N GLU A 79 -10.90 -1.86 -13.68
CA GLU A 79 -11.72 -2.77 -14.47
C GLU A 79 -11.95 -2.18 -15.87
N SER A 80 -11.80 -3.03 -16.88
CA SER A 80 -12.14 -2.69 -18.25
C SER A 80 -13.64 -2.86 -18.47
N ILE A 81 -14.29 -1.83 -18.99
CA ILE A 81 -15.71 -1.80 -19.29
C ILE A 81 -15.95 -1.43 -20.75
N GLU A 82 -17.01 -1.99 -21.34
CA GLU A 82 -17.47 -1.56 -22.66
C GLU A 82 -18.67 -0.61 -22.50
N PHE A 83 -18.59 0.57 -23.12
CA PHE A 83 -19.67 1.53 -23.11
C PHE A 83 -19.82 2.17 -24.50
N GLY A 84 -21.00 2.03 -25.11
CA GLY A 84 -21.27 2.59 -26.44
C GLY A 84 -20.36 2.05 -27.54
N GLY A 85 -19.96 0.77 -27.47
CA GLY A 85 -19.07 0.12 -28.43
C GLY A 85 -17.59 0.54 -28.32
N LYS A 86 -17.21 1.19 -27.22
CA LYS A 86 -15.82 1.58 -26.92
C LYS A 86 -15.39 0.96 -25.58
N SER A 87 -14.13 0.53 -25.52
CA SER A 87 -13.52 0.05 -24.28
C SER A 87 -12.98 1.21 -23.45
N PHE A 88 -13.25 1.19 -22.15
CA PHE A 88 -12.74 2.12 -21.15
C PHE A 88 -12.14 1.34 -19.99
N ALA A 89 -11.24 1.97 -19.24
CA ALA A 89 -10.79 1.46 -17.96
C ALA A 89 -11.21 2.44 -16.85
N ILE A 90 -11.82 1.92 -15.80
CA ILE A 90 -12.07 2.68 -14.57
C ILE A 90 -10.93 2.41 -13.61
N TYR A 91 -10.41 3.44 -12.95
CA TYR A 91 -9.37 3.32 -11.94
C TYR A 91 -9.84 3.90 -10.62
N VAL A 92 -9.55 3.20 -9.53
CA VAL A 92 -9.72 3.68 -8.16
C VAL A 92 -8.39 3.57 -7.46
N ILE A 93 -7.92 4.67 -6.88
CA ILE A 93 -6.68 4.72 -6.11
C ILE A 93 -7.03 5.08 -4.67
N LYS A 94 -6.62 4.24 -3.73
CA LYS A 94 -6.73 4.50 -2.29
C LYS A 94 -5.35 4.75 -1.70
N ASP A 95 -5.14 5.92 -1.10
CA ASP A 95 -3.92 6.17 -0.33
C ASP A 95 -3.89 5.28 0.92
N ILE A 96 -2.85 4.47 1.06
CA ILE A 96 -2.60 3.60 2.21
C ILE A 96 -1.31 3.96 2.95
N SER A 97 -0.72 5.14 2.67
CA SER A 97 0.53 5.60 3.28
C SER A 97 0.44 5.65 4.80
N ASP A 98 -0.63 6.24 5.34
CA ASP A 98 -0.84 6.35 6.79
C ASP A 98 -1.01 4.97 7.45
N ARG A 99 -1.74 4.07 6.78
CA ARG A 99 -1.91 2.68 7.26
C ARG A 99 -0.56 1.99 7.38
N LYS A 100 0.28 2.08 6.35
CA LYS A 100 1.62 1.49 6.36
C LYS A 100 2.53 2.09 7.42
N LEU A 101 2.47 3.41 7.60
CA LEU A 101 3.25 4.08 8.64
C LEU A 101 2.86 3.59 10.03
N ILE A 102 1.56 3.41 10.30
CA ILE A 102 1.07 2.88 11.56
C ILE A 102 1.53 1.42 11.75
N GLU A 103 1.39 0.58 10.73
CA GLU A 103 1.83 -0.83 10.78
C GLU A 103 3.33 -0.95 11.06
N GLU A 104 4.16 -0.12 10.41
CA GLU A 104 5.61 -0.14 10.64
C GLU A 104 5.97 0.36 12.04
N ASN A 105 5.35 1.44 12.52
CA ASN A 105 5.58 1.94 13.88
C ASN A 105 5.21 0.89 14.95
N ILE A 106 4.12 0.13 14.74
CA ILE A 106 3.74 -0.97 15.62
C ILE A 106 4.82 -2.07 15.58
N ARG A 107 5.24 -2.47 14.38
CA ARG A 107 6.26 -3.51 14.18
C ARG A 107 7.59 -3.16 14.84
N GLU A 108 8.04 -1.91 14.69
CA GLU A 108 9.26 -1.40 15.32
C GLU A 108 9.14 -1.35 16.85
N SER A 109 8.00 -0.91 17.37
CA SER A 109 7.73 -0.88 18.80
C SER A 109 7.71 -2.29 19.41
N GLU A 110 7.05 -3.25 18.77
CA GLU A 110 7.03 -4.64 19.21
C GLU A 110 8.41 -5.27 19.20
N LYS A 111 9.20 -5.02 18.14
CA LYS A 111 10.59 -5.47 18.06
C LYS A 111 11.42 -4.88 19.21
N LYS A 112 11.33 -3.57 19.42
CA LYS A 112 12.06 -2.89 20.50
C LYS A 112 11.67 -3.42 21.89
N TYR A 113 10.38 -3.63 22.13
CA TYR A 113 9.89 -4.22 23.37
C TYR A 113 10.44 -5.64 23.58
N ARG A 114 10.38 -6.49 22.54
CA ARG A 114 10.94 -7.85 22.57
C ARG A 114 12.43 -7.83 22.87
N ASP A 115 13.21 -7.03 22.15
CA ASP A 115 14.65 -6.93 22.33
C ASP A 115 15.00 -6.49 23.77
N LEU A 116 14.27 -5.51 24.33
CA LEU A 116 14.46 -5.07 25.72
C LEU A 116 14.15 -6.18 26.74
N VAL A 117 13.06 -6.92 26.55
CA VAL A 117 12.64 -7.98 27.47
C VAL A 117 13.56 -9.21 27.40
N GLU A 118 13.95 -9.63 26.19
CA GLU A 118 14.78 -10.84 26.00
C GLU A 118 16.25 -10.60 26.36
N SER A 119 16.76 -9.38 26.14
CA SER A 119 18.14 -9.02 26.49
C SER A 119 18.34 -8.68 27.98
N ALA A 120 17.26 -8.57 28.75
CA ALA A 120 17.33 -8.23 30.15
C ALA A 120 18.03 -9.34 30.95
N ASN A 121 19.06 -8.97 31.73
CA ASN A 121 19.76 -9.88 32.66
C ASN A 121 18.94 -10.12 33.94
N CYS A 122 17.62 -10.21 33.83
CA CYS A 122 16.71 -10.52 34.92
C CYS A 122 15.57 -11.39 34.41
N ILE A 123 14.93 -12.10 35.34
CA ILE A 123 13.75 -12.91 35.03
C ILE A 123 12.56 -11.97 34.86
N ILE A 124 12.02 -11.93 33.64
CA ILE A 124 10.78 -11.22 33.33
C ILE A 124 9.73 -12.28 33.04
N LEU A 125 8.66 -12.26 33.83
CA LEU A 125 7.53 -13.17 33.67
C LEU A 125 6.22 -12.41 33.72
N ARG A 126 5.19 -12.95 33.08
CA ARG A 126 3.82 -12.47 33.14
C ARG A 126 2.91 -13.64 33.46
N TRP A 127 1.92 -13.42 34.31
CA TRP A 127 0.85 -14.38 34.59
C TRP A 127 -0.53 -13.74 34.36
N ASP A 128 -1.55 -14.57 34.20
CA ASP A 128 -2.94 -14.12 34.08
C ASP A 128 -3.62 -13.94 35.45
N THR A 129 -4.90 -13.54 35.46
CA THR A 129 -5.67 -13.33 36.69
C THR A 129 -5.91 -14.62 37.49
N GLN A 130 -5.63 -15.79 36.93
CA GLN A 130 -5.71 -17.10 37.60
C GLN A 130 -4.34 -17.58 38.12
N GLY A 131 -3.29 -16.78 37.95
CA GLY A 131 -1.93 -17.09 38.39
C GLY A 131 -1.16 -18.01 37.44
N LYS A 132 -1.67 -18.29 36.24
CA LYS A 132 -0.95 -19.10 35.23
C LYS A 132 0.09 -18.24 34.53
N ILE A 133 1.35 -18.69 34.51
CA ILE A 133 2.43 -18.04 33.75
C ILE A 133 2.09 -18.12 32.26
N CYS A 134 2.00 -16.96 31.61
CA CYS A 134 1.69 -16.81 30.19
C CYS A 134 2.86 -16.26 29.37
N PHE A 135 3.95 -15.86 30.03
CA PHE A 135 5.19 -15.44 29.40
C PHE A 135 6.35 -15.56 30.38
N LEU A 136 7.52 -15.96 29.87
CA LEU A 136 8.81 -15.96 30.56
C LEU A 136 9.88 -15.64 29.51
N ASN A 137 10.75 -14.66 29.80
CA ASN A 137 11.83 -14.28 28.89
C ASN A 137 12.96 -15.32 28.83
N ASP A 138 13.82 -15.21 27.82
CA ASP A 138 14.93 -16.13 27.55
C ASP A 138 15.94 -16.24 28.70
N TYR A 139 16.18 -15.14 29.43
CA TYR A 139 17.03 -15.18 30.61
C TYR A 139 16.42 -16.09 31.69
N GLY A 140 15.13 -15.92 32.00
CA GLY A 140 14.42 -16.75 32.96
C GLY A 140 14.36 -18.22 32.57
N LEU A 141 14.11 -18.51 31.29
CA LEU A 141 14.11 -19.89 30.77
C LEU A 141 15.47 -20.57 30.97
N ARG A 142 16.56 -19.88 30.61
CA ARG A 142 17.93 -20.39 30.79
C ARG A 142 18.29 -20.58 32.26
N PHE A 143 17.92 -19.62 33.10
CA PHE A 143 18.17 -19.69 34.53
C PHE A 143 17.49 -20.90 35.17
N LEU A 144 16.20 -21.12 34.89
CA LEU A 144 15.44 -22.25 35.42
C LEU A 144 15.93 -23.61 34.90
N ALA A 145 16.48 -23.67 33.68
CA ALA A 145 17.04 -24.90 33.12
C ALA A 145 18.41 -25.30 33.73
N THR A 146 19.01 -24.42 34.54
CA THR A 146 20.30 -24.67 35.21
C THR A 146 20.11 -25.15 36.66
N LEU A 147 18.87 -25.13 37.18
CA LEU A 147 18.48 -25.67 38.49
C LEU A 147 18.14 -27.16 38.39
#